data_AF-A0A067F4L2-F1
#
_entry.id   AF-A0A067F4L2-F1
#
_cell.length_a   1.000
_cell.length_b   1.000
_cell.length_c   1.000
_cell.angle_alpha   90.00
_cell.angle_beta   90.00
_cell.angle_gamma   90.00
#
_symmetry.space_group_name_H-M   'P 1'
#
loop_
_entity.id
_entity.type
_entity.pdbx_description
1 polymer ?
#
loop_
_entity_poly.entity_id
_entity_poly.type
_entity_poly.pdbx_seq_one_letter_code
_entity_poly.pdbx_strand_id
1 'polypeptide(L)'
;MCWVNKVLESHKSLSVNEFIIVFDLDDSHESNISHWVYTAISKRAQKFELNLFPALCWPPASGIYEFSQGCYDYLKSPCGLSRVKSLRFLYFDTVNVTEEILEFFINNCPNLDDLRVGRSDNLLRLKVVGSLLQLKCLHIDHCNNLEELEISCPSLLSFKYFGPEIKLHVKNVPQLVDVLIGGGHGIGKGKVIGPIVNYFPQLKTLELHVELNEVVYQLFRASGLIQL
;
A
#
# COMPACT_ATOMS: atom_id res chain seq x y z
N MET A 1 -21.51 -15.51 -7.75
CA MET A 1 -20.74 -14.37 -8.32
C MET A 1 -20.39 -14.46 -9.80
N CYS A 2 -21.01 -15.36 -10.57
CA CYS A 2 -20.68 -15.56 -11.99
C CYS A 2 -20.86 -14.35 -12.92
N TRP A 3 -21.57 -13.29 -12.51
CA TRP A 3 -21.80 -12.15 -13.39
C TRP A 3 -20.54 -11.29 -13.61
N VAL A 4 -19.68 -11.14 -12.58
CA VAL A 4 -18.39 -10.42 -12.74
C VAL A 4 -17.55 -11.15 -13.78
N ASN A 5 -17.41 -12.47 -13.66
CA ASN A 5 -16.67 -13.28 -14.63
C ASN A 5 -17.28 -13.18 -16.04
N LYS A 6 -18.61 -13.20 -16.17
CA LYS A 6 -19.29 -12.97 -17.47
C LYS A 6 -18.96 -11.60 -18.07
N VAL A 7 -18.89 -10.54 -17.25
CA VAL A 7 -18.47 -9.21 -17.72
C VAL A 7 -17.03 -9.26 -18.21
N LEU A 8 -16.12 -9.88 -17.46
CA LEU A 8 -14.72 -10.04 -17.85
C LEU A 8 -14.55 -10.83 -19.16
N GLU A 9 -15.32 -11.91 -19.34
CA GLU A 9 -15.37 -12.73 -20.56
C GLU A 9 -15.91 -11.94 -21.76
N SER A 10 -16.91 -11.08 -21.55
CA SER A 10 -17.49 -10.25 -22.61
C SER A 10 -16.56 -9.11 -23.07
N HIS A 11 -15.60 -8.72 -22.23
CA HIS A 11 -14.69 -7.61 -22.51
C HIS A 11 -13.59 -8.03 -23.50
N LYS A 12 -13.81 -7.76 -24.78
CA LYS A 12 -12.93 -8.16 -25.89
C LYS A 12 -11.61 -7.39 -25.99
N SER A 13 -11.49 -6.20 -25.40
CA SER A 13 -10.25 -5.43 -25.47
C SER A 13 -9.11 -6.17 -24.76
N LEU A 14 -7.93 -6.11 -25.39
CA LEU A 14 -6.68 -6.70 -24.92
C LEU A 14 -6.06 -5.93 -23.75
N SER A 15 -6.51 -4.69 -23.53
CA SER A 15 -6.09 -3.86 -22.41
C SER A 15 -7.27 -3.24 -21.66
N VAL A 16 -7.09 -3.04 -20.37
CA VAL A 16 -7.99 -2.29 -19.48
C VAL A 16 -7.16 -1.17 -18.85
N ASN A 17 -7.69 0.06 -18.84
CA ASN A 17 -6.99 1.15 -18.16
C ASN A 17 -7.10 0.99 -16.64
N GLU A 18 -8.33 0.89 -16.15
CA GLU A 18 -8.65 0.78 -14.73
C GLU A 18 -9.43 -0.51 -14.47
N PHE A 19 -8.87 -1.38 -13.64
CA PHE A 19 -9.49 -2.60 -13.17
C PHE A 19 -9.74 -2.46 -11.67
N ILE A 20 -10.96 -2.10 -11.30
CA ILE A 20 -11.34 -1.77 -9.93
C ILE A 20 -12.43 -2.74 -9.48
N ILE A 21 -12.13 -3.48 -8.42
CA ILE A 21 -13.07 -4.35 -7.73
C ILE A 21 -13.19 -3.84 -6.30
N VAL A 22 -14.38 -3.36 -5.96
CA VAL A 22 -14.76 -3.02 -4.58
C VAL A 22 -15.94 -3.91 -4.24
N PHE A 23 -15.69 -4.94 -3.44
CA PHE A 23 -16.69 -5.96 -3.17
C PHE A 23 -16.44 -6.62 -1.82
N ASP A 24 -17.44 -6.60 -0.94
CA ASP A 24 -17.40 -7.28 0.36
C ASP A 24 -17.30 -8.80 0.15
N LEU A 25 -16.08 -9.36 0.22
CA LEU A 25 -15.79 -10.78 0.06
C LEU A 25 -14.75 -11.25 1.06
N ASP A 26 -14.89 -12.51 1.43
CA ASP A 26 -13.93 -13.25 2.22
C ASP A 26 -13.22 -14.33 1.40
N ASP A 27 -12.35 -15.09 2.07
CA ASP A 27 -11.52 -16.13 1.45
C ASP A 27 -12.33 -17.28 0.82
N SER A 28 -13.61 -17.45 1.17
CA SER A 28 -14.48 -18.48 0.56
C SER A 28 -14.65 -18.31 -0.97
N HIS A 29 -14.24 -17.15 -1.51
CA HIS A 29 -14.31 -16.81 -2.92
C HIS A 29 -12.93 -16.75 -3.61
N GLU A 30 -11.90 -17.36 -3.03
CA GLU A 30 -10.51 -17.38 -3.50
C GLU A 30 -10.38 -17.58 -5.02
N SER A 31 -11.12 -18.55 -5.58
CA SER A 31 -11.07 -18.88 -7.01
C SER A 31 -11.54 -17.72 -7.91
N ASN A 32 -12.57 -16.98 -7.50
CA ASN A 32 -13.06 -15.82 -8.26
C ASN A 32 -12.08 -14.65 -8.12
N ILE A 33 -11.61 -14.37 -6.90
CA ILE A 33 -10.69 -13.27 -6.63
C ILE A 33 -9.38 -13.48 -7.39
N SER A 34 -8.83 -14.70 -7.36
CA SER A 34 -7.63 -15.08 -8.10
C SER A 34 -7.83 -14.96 -9.62
N HIS A 35 -9.02 -15.30 -10.14
CA HIS A 35 -9.36 -15.07 -11.54
C HIS A 35 -9.37 -13.58 -11.91
N TRP A 36 -9.82 -12.71 -11.01
CA TRP A 36 -9.82 -11.26 -11.23
C TRP A 36 -8.40 -10.68 -11.23
N VAL A 37 -7.55 -11.10 -10.29
CA VAL A 37 -6.12 -10.76 -10.27
C VAL A 37 -5.45 -11.18 -11.58
N TYR A 38 -5.65 -12.44 -12.00
CA TYR A 38 -5.14 -12.94 -13.29
C TYR A 38 -5.62 -12.08 -14.46
N THR A 39 -6.89 -11.70 -14.47
CA THR A 39 -7.49 -10.92 -15.56
C THR A 39 -6.92 -9.51 -15.60
N ALA A 40 -6.76 -8.84 -14.46
CA ALA A 40 -6.18 -7.50 -14.37
C ALA A 40 -4.76 -7.47 -14.95
N ILE A 41 -3.92 -8.41 -14.54
CA ILE A 41 -2.56 -8.56 -15.06
C ILE A 41 -2.62 -8.91 -16.56
N SER A 42 -3.46 -9.87 -16.95
CA SER A 42 -3.56 -10.33 -18.34
C SER A 42 -3.98 -9.23 -19.31
N LYS A 43 -4.85 -8.33 -18.85
CA LYS A 43 -5.31 -7.15 -19.59
C LYS A 43 -4.47 -5.89 -19.33
N ARG A 44 -3.22 -6.03 -18.85
CA ARG A 44 -2.27 -4.91 -18.73
C ARG A 44 -2.89 -3.70 -18.04
N ALA A 45 -3.58 -3.93 -16.91
CA ALA A 45 -4.16 -2.86 -16.12
C ALA A 45 -3.12 -1.78 -15.80
N GLN A 46 -3.48 -0.51 -15.94
CA GLN A 46 -2.66 0.60 -15.45
C GLN A 46 -3.01 0.91 -14.00
N LYS A 47 -4.30 0.92 -13.67
CA LYS A 47 -4.79 0.95 -12.30
C LYS A 47 -5.39 -0.39 -11.94
N PHE A 48 -4.90 -1.01 -10.88
CA PHE A 48 -5.49 -2.20 -10.28
C PHE A 48 -5.85 -1.92 -8.83
N GLU A 49 -7.13 -2.03 -8.52
CA GLU A 49 -7.68 -1.85 -7.18
C GLU A 49 -8.51 -3.09 -6.83
N LEU A 50 -8.14 -3.74 -5.74
CA LEU A 50 -8.86 -4.85 -5.16
C LEU A 50 -9.12 -4.51 -3.69
N ASN A 51 -10.33 -4.04 -3.44
CA ASN A 51 -10.82 -3.68 -2.13
C ASN A 51 -11.92 -4.66 -1.71
N LEU A 52 -11.59 -5.49 -0.74
CA LEU A 52 -12.48 -6.50 -0.19
C LEU A 52 -13.01 -6.14 1.20
N PHE A 53 -12.88 -4.86 1.60
CA PHE A 53 -13.30 -4.40 2.91
C PHE A 53 -14.81 -4.65 3.10
N PRO A 54 -15.21 -5.29 4.20
CA PRO A 54 -16.61 -5.62 4.40
C PRO A 54 -17.45 -4.38 4.65
N ALA A 55 -18.62 -4.32 4.05
CA ALA A 55 -19.53 -3.18 4.20
C ALA A 55 -20.29 -3.21 5.54
N LEU A 56 -20.41 -4.39 6.17
CA LEU A 56 -21.33 -4.60 7.30
C LEU A 56 -20.71 -5.24 8.55
N CYS A 57 -19.69 -6.10 8.44
CA CYS A 57 -19.17 -6.87 9.58
C CYS A 57 -17.64 -7.01 9.56
N TRP A 58 -16.96 -6.68 10.66
CA TRP A 58 -15.55 -6.98 10.89
C TRP A 58 -15.38 -7.68 12.25
N PRO A 59 -14.60 -8.78 12.35
CA PRO A 59 -13.83 -9.45 11.28
C PRO A 59 -14.72 -10.32 10.36
N PRO A 60 -14.26 -10.64 9.13
CA PRO A 60 -14.98 -11.52 8.22
C PRO A 60 -15.10 -12.96 8.76
N ALA A 61 -16.22 -13.63 8.46
CA ALA A 61 -16.54 -14.96 8.98
C ALA A 61 -15.57 -16.05 8.50
N SER A 62 -15.08 -15.95 7.26
CA SER A 62 -14.16 -16.92 6.65
C SER A 62 -12.72 -16.41 6.55
N GLY A 63 -12.37 -15.36 7.29
CA GLY A 63 -11.03 -14.75 7.22
C GLY A 63 -10.83 -13.83 6.00
N ILE A 64 -9.68 -13.17 5.97
CA ILE A 64 -9.27 -12.25 4.91
C ILE A 64 -8.65 -13.06 3.78
N TYR A 65 -9.00 -12.77 2.53
CA TYR A 65 -8.43 -13.43 1.35
C TYR A 65 -6.90 -13.30 1.33
N GLU A 66 -6.20 -14.44 1.23
CA GLU A 66 -4.76 -14.48 1.04
C GLU A 66 -4.41 -14.39 -0.44
N PHE A 67 -3.46 -13.52 -0.78
CA PHE A 67 -3.02 -13.38 -2.16
C PHE A 67 -2.46 -14.70 -2.67
N SER A 68 -3.20 -15.34 -3.58
CA SER A 68 -2.93 -16.70 -4.02
C SER A 68 -1.52 -16.89 -4.57
N GLN A 69 -0.85 -17.95 -4.12
CA GLN A 69 0.46 -18.37 -4.64
C GLN A 69 0.42 -18.57 -6.16
N GLY A 70 -0.70 -19.07 -6.71
CA GLY A 70 -0.87 -19.23 -8.16
C GLY A 70 -0.86 -17.89 -8.91
N CYS A 71 -1.41 -16.83 -8.31
CA CYS A 71 -1.32 -15.48 -8.87
C CYS A 71 0.12 -14.97 -8.83
N TYR A 72 0.84 -15.22 -7.74
CA TYR A 72 2.24 -14.81 -7.61
C TYR A 72 3.16 -15.57 -8.59
N ASP A 73 2.94 -16.85 -8.80
CA ASP A 73 3.68 -17.64 -9.79
C ASP A 73 3.39 -17.16 -11.22
N TYR A 74 2.15 -16.78 -11.51
CA TYR A 74 1.82 -16.15 -12.79
C TYR A 74 2.53 -14.81 -12.98
N LEU A 75 2.59 -13.95 -11.96
CA LEU A 75 3.34 -12.69 -11.99
C LEU A 75 4.82 -12.89 -12.34
N LYS A 76 5.45 -13.92 -11.77
CA LYS A 76 6.85 -14.29 -12.03
C LYS A 76 7.08 -14.92 -13.41
N SER A 77 6.03 -15.41 -14.07
CA SER A 77 6.14 -15.95 -15.43
C SER A 77 6.57 -14.85 -16.43
N PRO A 78 7.27 -15.19 -17.54
CA PRO A 78 7.64 -14.19 -18.55
C PRO A 78 6.45 -13.40 -19.09
N CYS A 79 5.30 -14.07 -19.25
CA CYS A 79 4.06 -13.46 -19.69
C CYS A 79 3.53 -12.46 -18.64
N GLY A 80 3.38 -12.87 -17.38
CA GLY A 80 2.89 -12.01 -16.30
C GLY A 80 3.82 -10.81 -16.07
N LEU A 81 5.13 -11.06 -16.00
CA LEU A 81 6.15 -10.03 -15.82
C LEU A 81 6.14 -8.99 -16.95
N SER A 82 5.91 -9.40 -18.20
CA SER A 82 5.79 -8.46 -19.32
C SER A 82 4.52 -7.60 -19.26
N ARG A 83 3.47 -8.09 -18.61
CA ARG A 83 2.16 -7.44 -18.56
C ARG A 83 2.02 -6.55 -17.35
N VAL A 84 2.56 -6.95 -16.20
CA VAL A 84 2.52 -6.16 -14.95
C VAL A 84 3.27 -4.82 -15.06
N LYS A 85 4.21 -4.70 -16.01
CA LYS A 85 4.95 -3.46 -16.30
C LYS A 85 4.08 -2.26 -16.71
N SER A 86 2.82 -2.49 -17.11
CA SER A 86 1.86 -1.41 -17.39
C SER A 86 1.32 -0.75 -16.13
N LEU A 87 1.51 -1.38 -14.96
CA LEU A 87 0.92 -0.95 -13.72
C LEU A 87 1.52 0.38 -13.25
N ARG A 88 0.62 1.25 -12.82
CA ARG A 88 0.84 2.63 -12.39
C ARG A 88 0.25 2.86 -11.01
N PHE A 89 -0.96 2.34 -10.78
CA PHE A 89 -1.65 2.42 -9.51
C PHE A 89 -1.97 1.02 -9.01
N LEU A 90 -1.57 0.72 -7.78
CA LEU A 90 -1.89 -0.53 -7.10
C LEU A 90 -2.55 -0.23 -5.76
N TYR A 91 -3.75 -0.75 -5.55
CA TYR A 91 -4.44 -0.64 -4.27
C TYR A 91 -4.97 -2.01 -3.84
N PHE A 92 -4.45 -2.51 -2.73
CA PHE A 92 -4.99 -3.66 -2.02
C PHE A 92 -5.60 -3.23 -0.70
N ASP A 93 -6.79 -3.70 -0.41
CA ASP A 93 -7.48 -3.42 0.84
C ASP A 93 -8.23 -4.66 1.30
N THR A 94 -7.97 -5.10 2.52
CA THR A 94 -8.52 -6.36 3.06
C THR A 94 -8.12 -7.54 2.17
N VAL A 95 -6.85 -7.52 1.76
CA VAL A 95 -6.18 -8.57 0.99
C VAL A 95 -4.86 -8.83 1.69
N ASN A 96 -4.67 -10.06 2.17
CA ASN A 96 -3.44 -10.45 2.83
C ASN A 96 -2.32 -10.64 1.79
N VAL A 97 -1.42 -9.66 1.75
CA VAL A 97 -0.21 -9.63 0.93
C VAL A 97 1.04 -9.63 1.82
N THR A 98 2.05 -10.38 1.41
CA THR A 98 3.36 -10.44 2.07
C THR A 98 4.31 -9.36 1.58
N GLU A 99 5.44 -9.17 2.27
CA GLU A 99 6.53 -8.31 1.81
C GLU A 99 7.01 -8.67 0.40
N GLU A 100 7.15 -9.96 0.10
CA GLU A 100 7.68 -10.48 -1.16
C GLU A 100 6.82 -10.06 -2.36
N ILE A 101 5.50 -10.11 -2.20
CA ILE A 101 4.54 -9.76 -3.25
C ILE A 101 4.58 -8.25 -3.53
N LEU A 102 4.57 -7.42 -2.49
CA LEU A 102 4.62 -5.97 -2.66
C LEU A 102 5.96 -5.49 -3.23
N GLU A 103 7.07 -6.02 -2.72
CA GLU A 103 8.42 -5.72 -3.24
C GLU A 103 8.58 -6.21 -4.68
N PHE A 104 7.91 -7.30 -5.08
CA PHE A 104 7.86 -7.71 -6.48
C PHE A 104 7.22 -6.61 -7.34
N PHE A 105 6.07 -6.05 -6.96
CA PHE A 105 5.44 -4.98 -7.73
C PHE A 105 6.32 -3.72 -7.78
N ILE A 106 6.88 -3.30 -6.65
CA ILE A 106 7.76 -2.12 -6.56
C ILE A 106 8.95 -2.26 -7.51
N ASN A 107 9.60 -3.43 -7.54
CA ASN A 107 10.82 -3.63 -8.30
C ASN A 107 10.60 -3.99 -9.79
N ASN A 108 9.42 -4.49 -10.15
CA ASN A 108 9.14 -4.97 -11.51
C ASN A 108 8.16 -4.09 -12.30
N CYS A 109 7.55 -3.08 -11.68
CA CYS A 109 6.65 -2.13 -12.33
C CYS A 109 7.34 -0.76 -12.47
N PRO A 110 8.00 -0.48 -13.61
CA PRO A 110 8.84 0.72 -13.77
C PRO A 110 8.05 2.04 -13.73
N ASN A 111 6.75 1.99 -13.96
CA ASN A 111 5.86 3.14 -13.98
C ASN A 111 4.97 3.23 -12.74
N LEU A 112 5.18 2.39 -11.72
CA LEU A 112 4.35 2.40 -10.51
C LEU A 112 4.54 3.71 -9.76
N ASP A 113 3.49 4.53 -9.75
CA ASP A 113 3.45 5.85 -9.15
C ASP A 113 2.63 5.93 -7.86
N ASP A 114 1.65 5.04 -7.65
CA ASP A 114 0.84 5.00 -6.42
C ASP A 114 0.71 3.56 -5.91
N LEU A 115 1.15 3.33 -4.68
CA LEU A 115 1.01 2.06 -3.98
C LEU A 115 0.23 2.28 -2.68
N ARG A 116 -0.90 1.57 -2.57
CA ARG A 116 -1.77 1.62 -1.40
C ARG A 116 -2.04 0.22 -0.86
N VAL A 117 -1.88 0.03 0.44
CA VAL A 117 -2.14 -1.24 1.12
C VAL A 117 -2.92 -0.97 2.39
N GLY A 118 -4.10 -1.57 2.49
CA GLY A 118 -5.02 -1.46 3.61
C GLY A 118 -5.30 -2.82 4.24
N ARG A 119 -5.35 -2.92 5.57
CA ARG A 119 -5.83 -4.13 6.31
C ARG A 119 -5.21 -5.44 5.80
N SER A 120 -3.89 -5.45 5.62
CA SER A 120 -3.12 -6.66 5.34
C SER A 120 -2.44 -7.11 6.62
N ASP A 121 -2.90 -8.20 7.21
CA ASP A 121 -2.36 -8.76 8.45
C ASP A 121 -1.10 -9.61 8.19
N ASN A 122 -0.85 -10.02 6.94
CA ASN A 122 0.37 -10.75 6.55
C ASN A 122 1.54 -9.83 6.19
N LEU A 123 1.33 -8.50 6.17
CA LEU A 123 2.39 -7.54 5.89
C LEU A 123 3.19 -7.22 7.16
N LEU A 124 4.34 -7.89 7.34
CA LEU A 124 5.19 -7.70 8.51
C LEU A 124 6.25 -6.62 8.30
N ARG A 125 6.81 -6.55 7.08
CA ARG A 125 7.87 -5.60 6.72
C ARG A 125 7.64 -5.08 5.31
N LEU A 126 8.16 -3.90 5.00
CA LEU A 126 8.15 -3.40 3.63
C LEU A 126 9.37 -2.56 3.34
N LYS A 127 10.04 -2.84 2.22
CA LYS A 127 11.14 -2.01 1.72
C LYS A 127 10.76 -1.33 0.42
N VAL A 128 10.72 0.00 0.47
CA VAL A 128 10.56 0.88 -0.69
C VAL A 128 11.90 1.57 -0.94
N VAL A 129 12.89 0.79 -1.38
CA VAL A 129 14.28 1.22 -1.52
C VAL A 129 14.74 1.09 -2.96
N GLY A 130 15.10 2.20 -3.59
CA GLY A 130 15.70 2.20 -4.91
C GLY A 130 15.76 3.60 -5.52
N SER A 131 16.90 3.94 -6.12
CA SER A 131 17.13 5.24 -6.75
C SER A 131 16.40 5.42 -8.08
N LEU A 132 16.02 4.32 -8.74
CA LEU A 132 15.31 4.31 -10.02
C LEU A 132 13.79 4.18 -9.89
N LEU A 133 13.29 3.93 -8.68
CA LEU A 133 11.85 3.84 -8.41
C LEU A 133 11.17 5.16 -8.81
N GLN A 134 9.97 5.04 -9.38
CA GLN A 134 9.15 6.19 -9.80
C GLN A 134 7.93 6.41 -8.88
N LEU A 135 7.93 5.75 -7.72
CA LEU A 135 6.82 5.81 -6.77
C LEU A 135 6.68 7.24 -6.23
N LYS A 136 5.48 7.80 -6.36
CA LYS A 136 5.14 9.15 -5.90
C LYS A 136 4.30 9.12 -4.62
N CYS A 137 3.42 8.13 -4.50
CA CYS A 137 2.53 7.98 -3.37
C CYS A 137 2.71 6.60 -2.73
N LEU A 138 2.94 6.59 -1.41
CA LEU A 138 2.90 5.39 -0.60
C LEU A 138 1.85 5.58 0.50
N HIS A 139 0.85 4.71 0.55
CA HIS A 139 -0.19 4.73 1.56
C HIS A 139 -0.32 3.36 2.22
N ILE A 140 -0.07 3.28 3.52
CA ILE A 140 -0.26 2.07 4.32
C ILE A 140 -1.30 2.36 5.41
N ASP A 141 -2.33 1.53 5.49
CA ASP A 141 -3.52 1.80 6.29
C ASP A 141 -4.00 0.56 7.07
N HIS A 142 -4.07 0.65 8.39
CA HIS A 142 -4.55 -0.41 9.30
C HIS A 142 -3.91 -1.79 9.07
N CYS A 143 -2.63 -1.86 8.67
CA CYS A 143 -1.85 -3.11 8.66
C CYS A 143 -1.32 -3.39 10.07
N ASN A 144 -2.07 -4.16 10.86
CA ASN A 144 -1.86 -4.26 12.32
C ASN A 144 -0.62 -5.03 12.75
N ASN A 145 -0.08 -5.88 11.87
CA ASN A 145 1.10 -6.70 12.14
C ASN A 145 2.38 -6.15 11.51
N LEU A 146 2.32 -4.97 10.88
CA LEU A 146 3.51 -4.33 10.34
C LEU A 146 4.45 -3.95 11.48
N GLU A 147 5.71 -4.36 11.38
CA GLU A 147 6.75 -4.10 12.38
C GLU A 147 7.79 -3.09 11.90
N GLU A 148 8.11 -3.09 10.60
CA GLU A 148 9.19 -2.29 10.02
C GLU A 148 8.86 -1.78 8.60
N LEU A 149 9.17 -0.52 8.35
CA LEU A 149 9.02 0.13 7.05
C LEU A 149 10.31 0.90 6.72
N GLU A 150 10.94 0.55 5.61
CA GLU A 150 12.12 1.24 5.08
C GLU A 150 11.77 1.97 3.78
N ILE A 151 12.05 3.27 3.75
CA ILE A 151 11.76 4.15 2.61
C ILE A 151 13.05 4.84 2.19
N SER A 152 13.46 4.60 0.95
CA SER A 152 14.54 5.30 0.26
C SER A 152 14.21 5.42 -1.22
N CYS A 153 13.39 6.42 -1.54
CA CYS A 153 12.81 6.61 -2.86
C CYS A 153 12.80 8.10 -3.22
N PRO A 154 13.72 8.58 -4.07
CA PRO A 154 13.87 10.01 -4.35
C PRO A 154 12.66 10.68 -4.99
N SER A 155 11.82 9.91 -5.70
CA SER A 155 10.61 10.39 -6.38
C SER A 155 9.38 10.51 -5.46
N LEU A 156 9.48 10.07 -4.21
CA LEU A 156 8.33 10.02 -3.30
C LEU A 156 7.87 11.44 -2.93
N LEU A 157 6.61 11.74 -3.21
CA LEU A 157 5.96 13.02 -2.95
C LEU A 157 5.03 12.96 -1.74
N SER A 158 4.32 11.85 -1.58
CA SER A 158 3.34 11.64 -0.52
C SER A 158 3.57 10.34 0.23
N PHE A 159 3.61 10.44 1.55
CA PHE A 159 3.67 9.30 2.47
C PHE A 159 2.52 9.37 3.46
N LYS A 160 1.66 8.36 3.45
CA LYS A 160 0.53 8.23 4.37
C LYS A 160 0.64 6.92 5.14
N TYR A 161 0.58 7.02 6.45
CA TYR A 161 0.66 5.89 7.35
C TYR A 161 -0.41 5.99 8.42
N PHE A 162 -1.30 5.01 8.48
CA PHE A 162 -2.27 4.86 9.55
C PHE A 162 -2.14 3.44 10.13
N GLY A 163 -1.74 3.27 11.39
CA GLY A 163 -1.47 1.92 11.90
C GLY A 163 -0.90 1.86 13.31
N PRO A 164 -0.30 0.72 13.71
CA PRO A 164 0.40 0.60 14.99
C PRO A 164 1.75 1.34 15.00
N GLU A 165 2.44 1.32 16.14
CA GLU A 165 3.82 1.81 16.23
C GLU A 165 4.79 0.85 15.53
N ILE A 166 5.65 1.38 14.64
CA ILE A 166 6.61 0.58 13.85
C ILE A 166 8.02 1.15 13.89
N LYS A 167 9.00 0.33 13.49
CA LYS A 167 10.35 0.78 13.15
C LYS A 167 10.33 1.42 11.76
N LEU A 168 10.20 2.75 11.73
CA LEU A 168 10.25 3.50 10.48
C LEU A 168 11.68 3.97 10.18
N HIS A 169 12.16 3.72 8.97
CA HIS A 169 13.42 4.23 8.46
C HIS A 169 13.15 5.03 7.19
N VAL A 170 13.35 6.36 7.23
CA VAL A 170 13.17 7.23 6.06
C VAL A 170 14.50 7.89 5.70
N LYS A 171 14.99 7.61 4.50
CA LYS A 171 16.25 8.13 3.96
C LYS A 171 16.01 8.63 2.54
N ASN A 172 16.76 9.63 2.09
CA ASN A 172 16.81 10.01 0.67
C ASN A 172 15.43 10.23 -0.01
N VAL A 173 14.55 11.01 0.63
CA VAL A 173 13.25 11.43 0.07
C VAL A 173 13.16 12.96 -0.11
N PRO A 174 14.05 13.58 -0.91
CA PRO A 174 14.15 15.03 -1.04
C PRO A 174 12.91 15.72 -1.66
N GLN A 175 11.99 14.96 -2.28
CA GLN A 175 10.77 15.50 -2.89
C GLN A 175 9.51 15.30 -2.03
N LEU A 176 9.66 14.75 -0.81
CA LEU A 176 8.54 14.51 0.09
C LEU A 176 7.90 15.85 0.48
N VAL A 177 6.62 16.02 0.16
CA VAL A 177 5.84 17.25 0.41
C VAL A 177 4.57 17.01 1.22
N ASP A 178 3.99 15.80 1.15
CA ASP A 178 2.75 15.48 1.84
C ASP A 178 2.96 14.30 2.78
N VAL A 179 2.75 14.51 4.08
CA VAL A 179 2.86 13.47 5.09
C VAL A 179 1.57 13.39 5.91
N LEU A 180 1.03 12.18 6.03
CA LEU A 180 -0.02 11.85 6.99
C LEU A 180 0.47 10.72 7.89
N ILE A 181 0.47 10.94 9.20
CA ILE A 181 0.76 9.89 10.18
C ILE A 181 -0.37 9.85 11.19
N GLY A 182 -0.98 8.68 11.34
CA GLY A 182 -2.04 8.44 12.31
C GLY A 182 -2.08 7.00 12.78
N GLY A 183 -3.01 6.69 13.67
CA GLY A 183 -3.32 5.31 14.02
C GLY A 183 -3.98 5.14 15.38
N GLY A 184 -4.21 3.88 15.74
CA GLY A 184 -4.84 3.48 17.01
C GLY A 184 -3.89 3.55 18.21
N HIS A 185 -4.32 2.96 19.33
CA HIS A 185 -3.56 2.93 20.60
C HIS A 185 -2.11 2.46 20.38
N GLY A 186 -1.13 3.37 20.59
CA GLY A 186 0.31 3.07 20.51
C GLY A 186 1.14 4.10 19.74
N ILE A 187 0.58 4.73 18.70
CA ILE A 187 1.26 5.78 17.91
C ILE A 187 1.69 6.98 18.77
N GLY A 188 0.99 7.20 19.89
CA GLY A 188 1.27 8.29 20.82
C GLY A 188 2.73 8.41 21.23
N LYS A 189 3.56 7.36 21.19
CA LYS A 189 4.99 7.43 21.55
C LYS A 189 5.88 8.19 20.56
N GLY A 190 5.38 8.65 19.41
CA GLY A 190 6.11 9.53 18.49
C GLY A 190 7.28 8.88 17.75
N LYS A 191 7.52 7.58 17.88
CA LYS A 191 8.66 6.90 17.22
C LYS A 191 8.59 6.91 15.70
N VAL A 192 7.38 6.89 15.14
CA VAL A 192 7.16 7.00 13.69
C VAL A 192 7.44 8.43 13.18
N ILE A 193 7.34 9.44 14.05
CA ILE A 193 7.56 10.84 13.67
C ILE A 193 9.06 11.16 13.56
N GLY A 194 9.88 10.64 14.48
CA GLY A 194 11.33 10.94 14.56
C GLY A 194 12.08 10.86 13.22
N PRO A 195 11.94 9.76 12.44
CA PRO A 195 12.58 9.61 11.12
C PRO A 195 12.16 10.64 10.07
N ILE A 196 11.00 11.28 10.24
CA ILE A 196 10.43 12.23 9.26
C ILE A 196 10.74 13.68 9.64
N VAL A 197 11.12 13.96 10.89
CA VAL A 197 11.41 15.32 11.38
C VAL A 197 12.38 16.09 10.47
N ASN A 198 13.40 15.41 9.93
CA ASN A 198 14.39 16.03 9.05
C ASN A 198 13.80 16.56 7.73
N TYR A 199 12.63 16.08 7.32
CA TYR A 199 11.94 16.51 6.11
C TYR A 199 10.85 17.54 6.40
N PHE A 200 10.57 17.89 7.65
CA PHE A 200 9.54 18.89 8.01
C PHE A 200 9.71 20.24 7.30
N PRO A 201 10.93 20.80 7.13
CA PRO A 201 11.09 22.09 6.46
C PRO A 201 10.66 22.12 4.99
N GLN A 202 10.60 20.97 4.32
CA GLN A 202 10.18 20.85 2.91
C GLN A 202 8.71 20.43 2.75
N LEU A 203 8.03 20.01 3.83
CA LEU A 203 6.63 19.58 3.76
C LEU A 203 5.70 20.76 3.47
N LYS A 204 4.72 20.53 2.59
CA LYS A 204 3.60 21.43 2.31
C LYS A 204 2.37 21.04 3.12
N THR A 205 2.15 19.74 3.32
CA THR A 205 1.03 19.20 4.09
C THR A 205 1.57 18.23 5.14
N LEU A 206 1.23 18.47 6.40
CA LEU A 206 1.53 17.58 7.51
C LEU A 206 0.25 17.35 8.31
N GLU A 207 -0.29 16.14 8.23
CA GLU A 207 -1.47 15.70 8.98
C GLU A 207 -1.05 14.67 10.03
N LEU A 208 -1.33 14.98 11.30
CA LEU A 208 -0.95 14.14 12.43
C LEU A 208 -2.16 13.79 13.27
N HIS A 209 -2.55 12.52 13.23
CA HIS A 209 -3.62 11.94 14.04
C HIS A 209 -2.98 11.12 15.17
N VAL A 210 -2.34 11.82 16.11
CA VAL A 210 -1.57 11.20 17.20
C VAL A 210 -2.08 11.68 18.56
N GLU A 211 -2.03 10.80 19.57
CA GLU A 211 -2.20 11.22 20.96
C GLU A 211 -0.97 12.04 21.39
N LEU A 212 -1.18 13.30 21.81
CA LEU A 212 -0.10 14.19 22.26
C LEU A 212 0.54 13.65 23.55
N ASN A 213 1.86 13.51 23.56
CA ASN A 213 2.64 13.28 24.78
C ASN A 213 3.97 14.05 24.74
N GLU A 214 4.69 14.04 25.87
CA GLU A 214 5.95 14.78 26.05
C GLU A 214 7.00 14.49 24.96
N VAL A 215 7.08 13.25 24.44
CA VAL A 215 8.05 12.90 23.39
C VAL A 215 7.73 13.64 22.09
N VAL A 216 6.45 13.64 21.71
CA VAL A 216 5.96 14.35 20.52
C VAL A 216 6.21 15.86 20.66
N TYR A 217 5.98 16.43 21.84
CA TYR A 217 6.29 17.84 22.13
C TYR A 217 7.77 18.18 21.96
N GLN A 218 8.68 17.33 22.47
CA GLN A 218 10.13 17.56 22.31
C GLN A 218 10.58 17.46 20.85
N LEU A 219 10.00 16.53 20.06
CA LEU A 219 10.30 16.40 18.63
C LEU A 219 9.90 17.66 17.86
N PHE A 220 8.71 18.20 18.13
CA PHE A 220 8.27 19.44 17.49
C PHE A 220 9.13 20.64 17.90
N ARG A 221 9.52 20.73 19.17
CA ARG A 221 10.44 21.78 19.64
C ARG A 221 11.79 21.71 18.94
N ALA A 222 12.36 20.51 18.81
CA ALA A 222 13.63 20.27 18.12
C ALA A 222 13.56 20.60 16.61
N SER A 223 12.40 20.40 16.00
CA SER A 223 12.17 20.71 14.59
C SER A 223 11.95 22.20 14.28
N GLY A 224 11.85 23.05 15.32
CA GLY A 224 11.57 24.47 15.17
C GLY A 224 10.11 24.81 14.82
N LEU A 225 9.21 23.82 14.77
CA LEU A 225 7.79 24.00 14.43
C LEU A 225 6.96 24.60 15.57
N ILE A 226 7.42 24.49 16.83
CA ILE A 226 6.78 25.14 17.98
C ILE A 226 7.79 26.11 18.59
N GLN A 227 7.60 27.40 18.33
CA GLN A 227 8.22 28.49 19.10
C GLN A 227 7.16 29.00 20.09
N LEU A 228 7.44 28.87 21.39
CA LEU A 228 6.75 29.62 22.44
C LEU A 228 7.49 30.94 22.65
#